data_AF-A0A2N5J151-F1
#
_entry.id   AF-A0A2N5J151-F1
#
_cell.length_a   1.000
_cell.length_b   1.000
_cell.length_c   1.000
_cell.angle_alpha   90.00
_cell.angle_beta   90.00
_cell.angle_gamma   90.00
#
_symmetry.space_group_name_H-M   'P 1'
#
loop_
_entity.id
_entity.type
_entity.pdbx_description
1 polymer ?
#
loop_
_entity_poly.entity_id
_entity_poly.type
_entity_poly.pdbx_seq_one_letter_code
_entity_poly.pdbx_strand_id
1 'polypeptide(L)'
;MDTTAADETVEPTPPWKIITVMTVISALTVAAYWLWPKPLDTSHTQLEISASSKFTRAQLDDLVQAVYRENVSMKSCSVDKVKYDEKQSEEIVDMEIADYDEGHGSALGRAARQHGRDGAAVVFVDMTCREHVDDEDHMEEFMLLPQADGTQAWELQDRGNG
;
A
#
# COMPACT_ATOMS: atom_id res chain seq x y z
N MET A 1 -42.05 48.69 -14.38
CA MET A 1 -41.82 47.66 -15.40
C MET A 1 -41.15 48.35 -16.56
N ASP A 2 -39.85 48.18 -16.73
CA ASP A 2 -39.34 47.54 -17.95
C ASP A 2 -37.87 47.16 -17.76
N THR A 3 -37.60 45.94 -18.19
CA THR A 3 -36.33 45.22 -18.09
C THR A 3 -35.50 45.53 -19.33
N THR A 4 -34.21 45.80 -19.19
CA THR A 4 -33.27 45.71 -20.32
C THR A 4 -32.13 44.79 -19.91
N ALA A 5 -32.24 43.54 -20.33
CA ALA A 5 -31.16 42.58 -20.32
C ALA A 5 -30.12 43.02 -21.35
N ALA A 6 -28.86 43.19 -20.91
CA ALA A 6 -27.73 43.30 -21.81
C ALA A 6 -27.46 41.91 -22.40
N ASP A 7 -27.65 41.78 -23.70
CA ASP A 7 -27.23 40.63 -24.50
C ASP A 7 -25.70 40.72 -24.66
N GLU A 8 -24.95 39.94 -23.89
CA GLU A 8 -23.53 39.75 -24.13
C GLU A 8 -23.36 38.87 -25.37
N THR A 9 -23.17 39.52 -26.53
CA THR A 9 -22.78 38.85 -27.76
C THR A 9 -21.38 38.27 -27.60
N VAL A 10 -21.29 36.97 -27.35
CA VAL A 10 -20.03 36.22 -27.34
C VAL A 10 -19.59 36.02 -28.80
N GLU A 11 -18.51 36.70 -29.21
CA GLU A 11 -17.92 36.50 -30.55
C GLU A 11 -17.44 35.04 -30.73
N PRO A 12 -17.72 34.42 -31.89
CA PRO A 12 -17.31 33.05 -32.15
C PRO A 12 -15.78 32.96 -32.26
N THR A 13 -15.15 32.22 -31.35
CA THR A 13 -13.71 31.96 -31.43
C THR A 13 -13.36 31.23 -32.73
N PRO A 14 -12.34 31.70 -33.47
CA PRO A 14 -11.98 31.13 -34.75
C PRO A 14 -11.46 29.68 -34.57
N PRO A 15 -11.75 28.79 -35.55
CA PRO A 15 -11.57 27.34 -35.39
C PRO A 15 -10.11 26.94 -35.12
N TRP A 16 -9.14 27.69 -35.64
CA TRP A 16 -7.71 27.41 -35.43
C TRP A 16 -7.29 27.58 -33.96
N LYS A 17 -7.88 28.53 -33.21
CA LYS A 17 -7.59 28.71 -31.78
C LYS A 17 -8.09 27.53 -30.96
N ILE A 18 -9.26 26.99 -31.32
CA ILE A 18 -9.84 25.80 -30.67
C ILE A 18 -8.94 24.59 -30.91
N ILE A 19 -8.47 24.40 -32.16
CA ILE A 19 -7.56 23.30 -32.52
C ILE A 19 -6.25 23.42 -31.73
N THR A 20 -5.63 24.59 -31.68
CA THR A 20 -4.37 24.80 -30.94
C THR A 20 -4.53 24.51 -29.45
N VAL A 21 -5.62 24.97 -28.82
CA VAL A 21 -5.90 24.70 -27.40
C VAL A 21 -6.07 23.21 -27.14
N MET A 22 -6.83 22.51 -27.99
CA MET A 22 -7.01 21.05 -27.88
C MET A 22 -5.68 20.31 -28.02
N THR A 23 -4.84 20.68 -28.99
CA THR A 23 -3.52 20.04 -29.17
C THR A 23 -2.60 20.26 -27.98
N VAL A 24 -2.57 21.48 -27.40
CA VAL A 24 -1.78 21.78 -26.21
C VAL A 24 -2.27 20.97 -25.01
N ILE A 25 -3.59 20.88 -24.80
CA ILE A 25 -4.16 20.07 -23.72
C ILE A 25 -3.79 18.59 -23.90
N SER A 26 -3.93 18.04 -25.11
CA SER A 26 -3.56 16.64 -25.38
C SER A 26 -2.07 16.37 -25.17
N ALA A 27 -1.19 17.30 -25.56
CA ALA A 27 0.25 17.17 -25.32
C ALA A 27 0.58 17.20 -23.82
N LEU A 28 -0.08 18.07 -23.06
CA LEU A 28 0.09 18.16 -21.60
C LEU A 28 -0.46 16.93 -20.87
N THR A 29 -1.59 16.35 -21.30
CA THR A 29 -2.12 15.13 -20.69
C THR A 29 -1.25 13.92 -20.99
N VAL A 30 -0.70 13.79 -22.20
CA VAL A 30 0.25 12.72 -22.53
C VAL A 30 1.55 12.89 -21.76
N ALA A 31 2.08 14.11 -21.66
CA ALA A 31 3.27 14.39 -20.86
C ALA A 31 3.02 14.11 -19.37
N ALA A 32 1.90 14.55 -18.82
CA ALA A 32 1.51 14.25 -17.44
C ALA A 32 1.31 12.75 -17.21
N TYR A 33 0.73 12.02 -18.16
CA TYR A 33 0.59 10.55 -18.09
C TYR A 33 1.95 9.83 -18.10
N TRP A 34 2.91 10.31 -18.90
CA TRP A 34 4.26 9.76 -18.93
C TRP A 34 5.11 10.15 -17.72
N LEU A 35 4.83 11.30 -17.11
CA LEU A 35 5.52 11.80 -15.92
C LEU A 35 4.82 11.39 -14.62
N TRP A 36 3.59 10.88 -14.68
CA TRP A 36 2.90 10.36 -13.51
C TRP A 36 3.57 9.06 -13.10
N PRO A 37 4.02 8.93 -11.85
CA PRO A 37 4.48 7.67 -11.34
C PRO A 37 3.38 6.62 -11.50
N LYS A 38 3.74 5.50 -12.13
CA LYS A 38 2.83 4.37 -12.27
C LYS A 38 2.49 3.84 -10.87
N PRO A 39 1.24 3.41 -10.64
CA PRO A 39 0.90 2.73 -9.40
C PRO A 39 1.78 1.49 -9.23
N LEU A 40 1.99 1.08 -7.97
CA LEU A 40 2.61 -0.20 -7.62
C LEU A 40 2.00 -1.31 -8.47
N ASP A 41 2.82 -2.05 -9.21
CA ASP A 41 2.33 -3.13 -10.06
C ASP A 41 2.09 -4.38 -9.21
N THR A 42 0.80 -4.68 -9.00
CA THR A 42 0.33 -5.89 -8.30
C THR A 42 -0.36 -6.87 -9.24
N SER A 43 -0.30 -6.63 -10.56
CA SER A 43 -1.06 -7.42 -11.55
C SER A 43 -0.55 -8.84 -11.72
N HIS A 44 0.69 -9.09 -11.29
CA HIS A 44 1.38 -10.38 -11.37
C HIS A 44 1.73 -10.98 -10.01
N THR A 45 1.21 -10.41 -8.92
CA THR A 45 1.53 -10.88 -7.56
C THR A 45 1.05 -12.32 -7.33
N GLN A 46 1.96 -13.17 -6.90
CA GLN A 46 1.67 -14.52 -6.44
C GLN A 46 1.33 -14.50 -4.95
N LEU A 47 0.14 -15.01 -4.59
CA LEU A 47 -0.31 -15.08 -3.21
C LEU A 47 -0.13 -16.49 -2.66
N GLU A 48 0.77 -16.65 -1.70
CA GLU A 48 0.97 -17.89 -0.95
C GLU A 48 0.51 -17.71 0.49
N ILE A 49 -0.81 -17.78 0.69
CA ILE A 49 -1.43 -17.61 2.00
C ILE A 49 -1.84 -18.98 2.52
N SER A 50 -1.21 -19.43 3.60
CA SER A 50 -1.55 -20.69 4.28
C SER A 50 -2.97 -20.63 4.85
N ALA A 51 -3.58 -21.79 5.07
CA ALA A 51 -4.75 -21.84 5.94
C ALA A 51 -4.32 -21.33 7.34
N SER A 52 -5.21 -20.56 7.97
CA SER A 52 -4.96 -19.95 9.27
C SER A 52 -6.01 -20.39 10.26
N SER A 53 -5.57 -20.73 11.47
CA SER A 53 -6.45 -20.96 12.61
C SER A 53 -6.65 -19.68 13.44
N LYS A 54 -5.74 -18.72 13.27
CA LYS A 54 -5.68 -17.44 13.99
C LYS A 54 -6.51 -16.33 13.34
N PHE A 55 -6.44 -16.22 12.01
CA PHE A 55 -7.09 -15.17 11.24
C PHE A 55 -8.16 -15.73 10.32
N THR A 56 -9.24 -14.97 10.19
CA THR A 56 -10.26 -15.25 9.18
C THR A 56 -9.73 -14.96 7.78
N ARG A 57 -10.37 -15.55 6.76
CA ARG A 57 -10.03 -15.26 5.36
C ARG A 57 -10.06 -13.76 5.04
N ALA A 58 -11.08 -13.06 5.55
CA ALA A 58 -11.22 -11.62 5.35
C ALA A 58 -10.05 -10.83 5.97
N GLN A 59 -9.62 -11.20 7.18
CA GLN A 59 -8.46 -10.57 7.82
C GLN A 59 -7.16 -10.83 7.04
N LEU A 60 -6.98 -12.01 6.46
CA LEU A 60 -5.81 -12.30 5.62
C LEU A 60 -5.86 -11.55 4.28
N ASP A 61 -7.04 -11.41 3.68
CA ASP A 61 -7.23 -10.60 2.48
C ASP A 61 -6.93 -9.11 2.80
N ASP A 62 -7.39 -8.61 3.95
CA ASP A 62 -7.10 -7.25 4.44
C ASP A 62 -5.62 -7.04 4.76
N LEU A 63 -4.92 -8.08 5.23
CA LEU A 63 -3.47 -8.06 5.47
C LEU A 63 -2.71 -7.89 4.15
N VAL A 64 -3.09 -8.63 3.11
CA VAL A 64 -2.50 -8.46 1.77
C VAL A 64 -2.76 -7.05 1.23
N GLN A 65 -3.95 -6.49 1.47
CA GLN A 65 -4.21 -5.08 1.11
C GLN A 65 -3.36 -4.09 1.92
N ALA A 66 -3.02 -4.41 3.17
CA ALA A 66 -2.12 -3.60 3.97
C ALA A 66 -0.70 -3.57 3.37
N VAL A 67 -0.16 -4.73 2.98
CA VAL A 67 1.14 -4.84 2.27
C VAL A 67 1.17 -3.93 1.04
N TYR A 68 0.12 -3.95 0.21
CA TYR A 68 0.05 -3.09 -0.97
C TYR A 68 -0.02 -1.61 -0.64
N ARG A 69 -0.69 -1.21 0.45
CA ARG A 69 -0.74 0.19 0.90
C ARG A 69 0.63 0.66 1.39
N GLU A 70 1.33 -0.16 2.16
CA GLU A 70 2.65 0.19 2.69
C GLU A 70 3.71 0.33 1.58
N ASN A 71 3.54 -0.43 0.50
CA ASN A 71 4.47 -0.45 -0.64
C ASN A 71 4.05 0.46 -1.81
N VAL A 72 2.91 1.16 -1.72
CA VAL A 72 2.37 2.00 -2.82
C VAL A 72 3.33 3.13 -3.25
N SER A 73 4.24 3.53 -2.36
CA SER A 73 5.24 4.56 -2.63
C SER A 73 6.39 4.06 -3.52
N MET A 74 6.59 2.74 -3.63
CA MET A 74 7.64 2.09 -4.41
C MET A 74 7.26 1.99 -5.90
N LYS A 75 7.11 3.15 -6.54
CA LYS A 75 6.57 3.33 -7.90
C LYS A 75 7.41 2.71 -9.02
N SER A 76 8.63 2.29 -8.72
CA SER A 76 9.56 1.61 -9.64
C SER A 76 9.64 0.10 -9.42
N CYS A 77 8.81 -0.44 -8.53
CA CYS A 77 8.84 -1.83 -8.12
C CYS A 77 7.51 -2.54 -8.43
N SER A 78 7.59 -3.86 -8.61
CA SER A 78 6.45 -4.77 -8.61
C SER A 78 6.48 -5.61 -7.34
N VAL A 79 5.30 -5.90 -6.77
CA VAL A 79 5.20 -6.94 -5.73
C VAL A 79 4.98 -8.26 -6.45
N ASP A 80 6.00 -9.10 -6.46
CA ASP A 80 5.96 -10.36 -7.21
C ASP A 80 5.34 -11.48 -6.38
N LYS A 81 5.53 -11.44 -5.06
CA LYS A 81 4.99 -12.43 -4.15
C LYS A 81 4.65 -11.84 -2.79
N VAL A 82 3.52 -12.27 -2.23
CA VAL A 82 3.18 -12.09 -0.82
C VAL A 82 2.91 -13.46 -0.23
N LYS A 83 3.70 -13.84 0.77
CA LYS A 83 3.57 -15.12 1.46
C LYS A 83 3.23 -14.90 2.93
N TYR A 84 2.20 -15.61 3.38
CA TYR A 84 1.88 -15.77 4.79
C TYR A 84 1.85 -17.27 5.11
N ASP A 85 2.75 -17.70 5.98
CA ASP A 85 2.71 -19.02 6.59
C ASP A 85 2.52 -18.84 8.10
N GLU A 86 1.39 -19.30 8.64
CA GLU A 86 1.04 -19.10 10.05
C GLU A 86 2.14 -19.63 10.97
N LYS A 87 2.69 -20.81 10.69
CA LYS A 87 3.72 -21.40 11.56
C LYS A 87 4.99 -20.55 11.56
N GLN A 88 5.48 -20.18 10.38
CA GLN A 88 6.68 -19.35 10.23
C GLN A 88 6.48 -17.96 10.85
N SER A 89 5.30 -17.34 10.64
CA SER A 89 4.94 -16.07 11.25
C SER A 89 4.97 -16.15 12.78
N GLU A 90 4.46 -17.22 13.36
CA GLU A 90 4.39 -17.39 14.81
C GLU A 90 5.77 -17.59 15.43
N GLU A 91 6.68 -18.30 14.75
CA GLU A 91 8.08 -18.44 15.17
C GLU A 91 8.77 -17.06 15.26
N ILE A 92 8.54 -16.17 14.28
CA ILE A 92 9.10 -14.82 14.28
C ILE A 92 8.46 -13.94 15.34
N VAL A 93 7.13 -14.00 15.51
CA VAL A 93 6.43 -13.27 16.57
C VAL A 93 6.98 -13.65 17.96
N ASP A 94 7.29 -14.93 18.20
CA ASP A 94 7.93 -15.35 19.45
C ASP A 94 9.33 -14.77 19.63
N MET A 95 10.13 -14.70 18.56
CA MET A 95 11.44 -14.07 18.59
C MET A 95 11.34 -12.57 18.88
N GLU A 96 10.47 -11.83 18.20
CA GLU A 96 10.26 -10.39 18.41
C GLU A 96 9.81 -10.09 19.86
N ILE A 97 8.93 -10.93 20.41
CA ILE A 97 8.50 -10.81 21.81
C ILE A 97 9.66 -11.09 22.77
N ALA A 98 10.46 -12.13 22.52
CA ALA A 98 11.61 -12.45 23.34
C ALA A 98 12.66 -11.32 23.30
N ASP A 99 12.95 -10.79 22.13
CA ASP A 99 13.86 -9.66 21.93
C ASP A 99 13.39 -8.43 22.72
N TYR A 100 12.10 -8.09 22.64
CA TYR A 100 11.52 -7.02 23.44
C TYR A 100 11.67 -7.28 24.96
N ASP A 101 11.37 -8.49 25.41
CA ASP A 101 11.46 -8.87 26.83
C ASP A 101 12.90 -8.84 27.36
N GLU A 102 13.89 -9.14 26.52
CA GLU A 102 15.32 -9.04 26.81
C GLU A 102 15.83 -7.59 26.80
N GLY A 103 14.98 -6.63 26.41
CA GLY A 103 15.29 -5.21 26.35
C GLY A 103 15.89 -4.76 25.03
N HIS A 104 15.82 -5.59 23.99
CA HIS A 104 16.13 -5.20 22.63
C HIS A 104 14.99 -4.38 22.01
N GLY A 105 15.31 -3.60 20.98
CA GLY A 105 14.34 -2.77 20.30
C GLY A 105 13.53 -3.61 19.32
N SER A 106 12.34 -4.06 19.72
CA SER A 106 11.37 -4.72 18.85
C SER A 106 10.03 -4.00 18.90
N ALA A 107 9.60 -3.45 17.75
CA ALA A 107 8.33 -2.76 17.64
C ALA A 107 7.15 -3.75 17.70
N LEU A 108 7.24 -4.87 16.99
CA LEU A 108 6.22 -5.92 16.99
C LEU A 108 6.13 -6.60 18.35
N GLY A 109 7.25 -6.94 18.99
CA GLY A 109 7.28 -7.55 20.32
C GLY A 109 6.60 -6.67 21.37
N ARG A 110 6.88 -5.36 21.34
CA ARG A 110 6.19 -4.37 22.17
C ARG A 110 4.69 -4.33 21.88
N ALA A 111 4.29 -4.28 20.62
CA ALA A 111 2.88 -4.21 20.22
C ALA A 111 2.12 -5.49 20.64
N ALA A 112 2.72 -6.66 20.45
CA ALA A 112 2.18 -7.95 20.87
C ALA A 112 2.02 -8.04 22.39
N ARG A 113 2.95 -7.48 23.18
CA ARG A 113 2.81 -7.38 24.64
C ARG A 113 1.69 -6.42 25.07
N GLN A 114 1.44 -5.35 24.32
CA GLN A 114 0.41 -4.36 24.64
C GLN A 114 -1.00 -4.77 24.22
N HIS A 115 -1.13 -5.36 23.04
CA HIS A 115 -2.42 -5.61 22.38
C HIS A 115 -2.78 -7.09 22.28
N GLY A 116 -1.88 -7.97 22.73
CA GLY A 116 -2.03 -9.42 22.67
C GLY A 116 -1.33 -10.02 21.46
N ARG A 117 -0.59 -11.09 21.69
CA ARG A 117 0.17 -11.82 20.66
C ARG A 117 -0.69 -12.28 19.48
N ASP A 118 -1.97 -12.57 19.74
CA ASP A 118 -2.87 -13.13 18.74
C ASP A 118 -3.26 -12.16 17.61
N GLY A 119 -2.90 -10.89 17.70
CA GLY A 119 -3.07 -9.92 16.62
C GLY A 119 -1.84 -9.73 15.73
N ALA A 120 -0.69 -10.33 16.07
CA ALA A 120 0.55 -10.14 15.33
C ALA A 120 0.64 -11.08 14.11
N ALA A 121 1.16 -10.60 12.99
CA ALA A 121 1.42 -11.40 11.80
C ALA A 121 2.67 -10.90 11.08
N VAL A 122 3.43 -11.83 10.50
CA VAL A 122 4.61 -11.54 9.70
C VAL A 122 4.38 -12.09 8.30
N VAL A 123 4.62 -11.26 7.29
CA VAL A 123 4.49 -11.60 5.88
C VAL A 123 5.82 -11.43 5.18
N PHE A 124 6.07 -12.29 4.20
CA PHE A 124 7.26 -12.23 3.37
C PHE A 124 6.86 -11.65 2.02
N VAL A 125 7.56 -10.60 1.61
CA VAL A 125 7.25 -9.84 0.42
C VAL A 125 8.47 -9.89 -0.49
N ASP A 126 8.26 -10.43 -1.69
CA ASP A 126 9.27 -10.43 -2.75
C ASP A 126 8.88 -9.33 -3.75
N MET A 127 9.83 -8.45 -4.04
CA MET A 127 9.64 -7.29 -4.91
C MET A 127 10.77 -7.19 -5.93
N THR A 128 10.42 -7.00 -7.19
CA THR A 128 11.40 -6.64 -8.23
C THR A 128 11.35 -5.15 -8.49
N CYS A 129 12.49 -4.48 -8.32
CA CYS A 129 12.62 -3.06 -8.61
C CYS A 129 13.43 -2.82 -9.90
N ARG A 130 13.12 -1.73 -10.60
CA ARG A 130 13.85 -1.34 -11.82
C ARG A 130 15.33 -1.02 -11.55
N GLU A 131 15.60 -0.48 -10.37
CA GLU A 131 16.94 -0.30 -9.82
C GLU A 131 17.03 -1.23 -8.62
N HIS A 132 18.16 -1.93 -8.48
CA HIS A 132 18.36 -2.83 -7.35
C HIS A 132 18.31 -2.03 -6.05
N VAL A 133 17.46 -2.46 -5.14
CA VAL A 133 17.40 -1.98 -3.76
C VAL A 133 17.72 -3.14 -2.84
N ASP A 134 18.38 -2.86 -1.71
CA ASP A 134 18.81 -3.91 -0.77
C ASP A 134 17.61 -4.65 -0.11
N ASP A 135 16.38 -4.14 -0.27
CA ASP A 135 15.15 -4.64 0.36
C ASP A 135 14.17 -5.33 -0.63
N GLU A 136 14.69 -5.92 -1.73
CA GLU A 136 13.86 -6.65 -2.71
C GLU A 136 13.12 -7.84 -2.07
N ASP A 137 13.73 -8.51 -1.10
CA ASP A 137 13.08 -9.54 -0.29
C ASP A 137 13.09 -9.10 1.18
N HIS A 138 11.92 -8.82 1.75
CA HIS A 138 11.83 -8.37 3.14
C HIS A 138 10.63 -8.94 3.88
N MET A 139 10.72 -8.89 5.20
CA MET A 139 9.63 -9.21 6.10
C MET A 139 8.90 -7.92 6.46
N GLU A 140 7.57 -7.97 6.43
CA GLU A 140 6.74 -6.92 7.00
C GLU A 140 6.01 -7.46 8.22
N GLU A 141 6.13 -6.74 9.32
CA GLU A 141 5.60 -7.12 10.62
C GLU A 141 4.37 -6.29 10.94
N PHE A 142 3.22 -6.93 11.04
CA PHE A 142 1.93 -6.26 11.23
C PHE A 142 1.30 -6.61 12.56
N MET A 143 0.53 -5.65 13.09
CA MET A 143 -0.36 -5.86 14.22
C MET A 143 -1.78 -5.48 13.83
N LEU A 144 -2.75 -6.36 14.14
CA LEU A 144 -4.17 -6.09 13.95
C LEU A 144 -4.69 -5.27 15.14
N LEU A 145 -4.86 -3.97 14.93
CA LEU A 145 -5.18 -3.01 15.99
C LEU A 145 -6.63 -2.49 15.90
N PRO A 146 -7.29 -2.28 17.05
CA PRO A 146 -8.62 -1.66 17.09
C PRO A 146 -8.56 -0.20 16.65
N GLN A 147 -9.51 0.19 15.83
CA GLN A 147 -9.66 1.54 15.28
C GLN A 147 -10.72 2.34 16.03
N ALA A 148 -10.69 3.67 15.88
CA ALA A 148 -11.62 4.56 16.58
C ALA A 148 -13.10 4.36 16.21
N ASP A 149 -13.36 3.80 15.03
CA ASP A 149 -14.70 3.46 14.53
C ASP A 149 -15.20 2.08 14.99
N GLY A 150 -14.43 1.38 15.83
CA GLY A 150 -14.75 0.06 16.34
C GLY A 150 -14.39 -1.09 15.39
N THR A 151 -13.74 -0.81 14.26
CA THR A 151 -13.18 -1.82 13.36
C THR A 151 -11.78 -2.25 13.82
N GLN A 152 -11.17 -3.19 13.10
CA GLN A 152 -9.76 -3.53 13.26
C GLN A 152 -9.04 -3.29 11.93
N ALA A 153 -7.79 -2.83 11.99
CA ALA A 153 -6.96 -2.65 10.81
C ALA A 153 -5.54 -3.16 11.08
N TRP A 154 -4.90 -3.65 10.03
CA TRP A 154 -3.50 -4.01 10.05
C TRP A 154 -2.63 -2.77 10.00
N GLU A 155 -1.76 -2.63 10.98
CA GLU A 155 -0.79 -1.54 11.06
C GLU A 155 0.63 -2.13 11.06
N LEU A 156 1.47 -1.62 10.15
CA LEU A 156 2.87 -1.98 10.06
C LEU A 156 3.58 -1.54 11.34
N GLN A 157 4.23 -2.48 12.01
CA GLN A 157 5.05 -2.24 13.20
C GLN A 157 6.51 -2.04 12.82
N ASP A 158 7.01 -2.90 11.93
CA ASP A 158 8.39 -2.84 11.47
C ASP A 158 8.57 -3.49 10.09
N ARG A 159 9.75 -3.26 9.49
CA ARG A 159 10.25 -4.01 8.35
C ARG A 159 11.56 -4.69 8.73
N GLY A 160 11.56 -6.01 8.66
CA GLY A 160 12.73 -6.84 8.90
C GLY A 160 13.43 -7.21 7.59
N ASN A 161 14.73 -7.45 7.65
CA ASN A 161 15.46 -8.05 6.53
C ASN A 161 15.09 -9.54 6.41
N GLY A 162 14.75 -10.00 5.20
CA GLY A 162 14.40 -11.40 4.91
C GLY A 162 15.57 -12.37 4.90
#